data_AF-A0A7Y4U5B0-F1
#
_entry.id   AF-A0A7Y4U5B0-F1
#
_cell.length_a   1.000
_cell.length_b   1.000
_cell.length_c   1.000
_cell.angle_alpha   90.00
_cell.angle_beta   90.00
_cell.angle_gamma   90.00
#
_symmetry.space_group_name_H-M   'P 1'
#
loop_
_entity.id
_entity.type
_entity.pdbx_description
1 polymer ?
#
loop_
_entity_poly.entity_id
_entity_poly.type
_entity_poly.pdbx_seq_one_letter_code
_entity_poly.pdbx_strand_id
1 'polypeptide(L)'
;MAILPSTHINVAAATLRTPEEMKKAETTLGTANEYVPFMPTMSPTAYQAAKAAAQAGGPQAKATLAPTDVEPQAPATLRGVSYDGLTQTASGGSFPPDTHGAVGHSYFVEAVNRRITAFNKAQPGAALCTFALQAFFGAPDNPFDPRVLYDQTWRRWVMVATRKSASNTDPVRRFYLAVSRTENPCGPYWVYPSVGFGGGPFNAGDWLDYPGLGMGQDEVLVTGNVFDLPAGGFRFAMMVPIAKASIYNGLGFGGPVFTGLASTLQPPVVLDQNKNIYFLAANNLTHLHLYRGENLSNAFQATLVLQALVDVPDYAVPPNAPQPGTAQLLDTLDRRFVNNSTQVGDSLWNTHTIRLGRTIYAAPHFYQLDTEGAGANTVKQQGFFYEGGTSHDFNASIAANAGGEAFVTWNSTDVANTNAALRHQARVRFSGRQPVDALGFISAGFPLFTSPVALTGNPSVAGVQRWGDYSAVSLDPSPGVTVGCGTNRRAWIVNEKINAAAVWGSRIGRIGFCD
;
A
#
# COMPACT_ATOMS: atom_id res chain seq x y z
N MET A 1 24.30 -10.95 -0.48
CA MET A 1 24.88 -10.91 0.90
C MET A 1 23.87 -11.47 1.87
N ALA A 2 24.25 -12.42 2.74
CA ALA A 2 23.33 -12.98 3.74
C ALA A 2 23.02 -11.98 4.86
N ILE A 3 21.75 -11.95 5.29
CA ILE A 3 21.27 -11.08 6.36
C ILE A 3 20.88 -11.97 7.52
N LEU A 4 21.59 -11.82 8.64
CA LEU A 4 21.30 -12.59 9.84
C LEU A 4 20.12 -11.97 10.60
N PRO A 5 19.27 -12.78 11.25
CA PRO A 5 18.27 -12.28 12.19
C PRO A 5 18.93 -11.48 13.31
N SER A 6 18.38 -10.31 13.61
CA SER A 6 18.90 -9.44 14.69
C SER A 6 18.32 -9.79 16.05
N THR A 7 17.15 -10.42 16.07
CA THR A 7 16.46 -10.92 17.26
C THR A 7 15.44 -11.98 16.85
N HIS A 8 14.76 -12.59 17.81
CA HIS A 8 13.66 -13.51 17.59
C HIS A 8 12.42 -13.04 18.35
N ILE A 9 11.25 -13.25 17.75
CA ILE A 9 9.98 -13.09 18.44
C ILE A 9 9.47 -14.42 18.96
N ASN A 10 8.75 -14.35 20.07
CA ASN A 10 7.95 -15.43 20.59
C ASN A 10 6.60 -14.85 21.02
N VAL A 11 5.54 -15.34 20.39
CA VAL A 11 4.19 -14.84 20.54
C VAL A 11 3.32 -15.98 21.03
N ALA A 12 2.55 -15.70 22.09
CA ALA A 12 1.58 -16.64 22.63
C ALA A 12 0.48 -16.98 21.61
N ALA A 13 -0.29 -18.01 21.94
CA ALA A 13 -1.47 -18.38 21.15
C ALA A 13 -2.45 -17.21 21.01
N ALA A 14 -3.21 -17.23 19.92
CA ALA A 14 -4.19 -16.21 19.63
C ALA A 14 -5.34 -16.24 20.64
N THR A 15 -5.93 -15.09 20.87
CA THR A 15 -7.27 -15.00 21.47
C THR A 15 -8.30 -15.13 20.36
N LEU A 16 -9.25 -16.06 20.52
CA LEU A 16 -10.42 -16.08 19.65
C LEU A 16 -11.30 -14.87 19.97
N ARG A 17 -11.65 -14.08 18.95
CA ARG A 17 -12.61 -12.99 19.11
C ARG A 17 -13.81 -13.18 18.20
N THR A 18 -15.01 -13.14 18.77
CA THR A 18 -16.26 -13.24 18.01
C THR A 18 -16.76 -11.85 17.57
N PRO A 19 -17.62 -11.78 16.54
CA PRO A 19 -18.27 -10.53 16.13
C PRO A 19 -19.04 -9.85 17.26
N GLU A 20 -19.67 -10.63 18.14
CA GLU A 20 -20.40 -10.13 19.31
C GLU A 20 -19.46 -9.48 20.32
N GLU A 21 -18.30 -10.08 20.57
CA GLU A 21 -17.28 -9.52 21.47
C GLU A 21 -16.65 -8.25 20.89
N MET A 22 -16.36 -8.24 19.58
CA MET A 22 -15.87 -7.05 18.89
C MET A 22 -16.91 -5.93 18.94
N LYS A 23 -18.17 -6.24 18.64
CA LYS A 23 -19.29 -5.28 18.70
C LYS A 23 -19.54 -4.76 20.11
N LYS A 24 -19.42 -5.61 21.13
CA LYS A 24 -19.56 -5.20 22.54
C LYS A 24 -18.41 -4.29 22.99
N ALA A 25 -17.22 -4.46 22.42
CA ALA A 25 -16.05 -3.64 22.69
C ALA A 25 -15.99 -2.35 21.84
N GLU A 26 -16.98 -2.13 20.96
CA GLU A 26 -17.03 -0.91 20.13
C GLU A 26 -17.03 0.33 21.00
N THR A 27 -16.13 1.24 20.69
CA THR A 27 -16.05 2.57 21.29
C THR A 27 -16.43 3.60 20.24
N THR A 28 -17.05 4.69 20.68
CA THR A 28 -17.26 5.83 19.80
C THR A 28 -15.89 6.38 19.40
N LEU A 29 -15.55 6.25 18.12
CA LEU A 29 -14.36 6.88 17.59
C LEU A 29 -14.48 8.40 17.69
N GLY A 30 -13.42 9.06 18.14
CA GLY A 30 -13.35 10.52 18.12
C GLY A 30 -13.52 11.04 16.70
N THR A 31 -14.17 12.19 16.54
CA THR A 31 -14.36 12.85 15.24
C THR A 31 -13.45 14.06 15.08
N ALA A 32 -12.56 14.31 16.04
CA ALA A 32 -11.62 15.41 16.02
C ALA A 32 -10.64 15.25 14.86
N ASN A 33 -10.33 16.36 14.19
CA ASN A 33 -9.38 16.42 13.10
C ASN A 33 -7.95 16.18 13.63
N GLU A 34 -7.49 14.92 13.63
CA GLU A 34 -6.22 14.52 14.23
C GLU A 34 -5.12 14.39 13.17
N TYR A 35 -4.11 15.25 13.25
CA TYR A 35 -2.95 15.17 12.38
C TYR A 35 -2.05 13.99 12.74
N VAL A 36 -1.80 13.10 11.77
CA VAL A 36 -0.76 12.07 11.86
C VAL A 36 0.46 12.53 11.04
N PRO A 37 1.64 12.70 11.68
CA PRO A 37 2.81 13.18 10.98
C PRO A 37 3.35 12.15 9.98
N PHE A 38 3.75 12.64 8.80
CA PHE A 38 4.53 11.82 7.87
C PHE A 38 5.92 11.55 8.46
N MET A 39 6.34 10.28 8.40
CA MET A 39 7.67 9.86 8.82
C MET A 39 8.53 9.56 7.57
N PRO A 40 9.32 10.52 7.06
CA PRO A 40 10.18 10.32 5.89
C PRO A 40 11.30 9.33 6.17
N THR A 41 11.71 8.53 5.18
CA THR A 41 12.85 7.59 5.30
C THR A 41 14.23 8.28 5.21
N MET A 42 14.23 9.60 5.33
CA MET A 42 15.38 10.50 5.37
C MET A 42 15.14 11.56 6.45
N SER A 43 16.14 12.34 6.82
CA SER A 43 15.93 13.39 7.84
C SER A 43 14.85 14.39 7.40
N PRO A 44 14.06 14.96 8.32
CA PRO A 44 13.04 15.96 7.99
C PRO A 44 13.60 17.12 7.15
N THR A 45 14.79 17.61 7.47
CA THR A 45 15.48 18.66 6.70
C THR A 45 15.81 18.20 5.27
N ALA A 46 16.32 16.97 5.10
CA ALA A 46 16.61 16.43 3.77
C ALA A 46 15.33 16.24 2.95
N TYR A 47 14.23 15.80 3.59
CA TYR A 47 12.92 15.67 2.94
C TYR A 47 12.41 17.03 2.43
N GLN A 48 12.44 18.06 3.27
CA GLN A 48 12.01 19.41 2.87
C GLN A 48 12.90 19.99 1.76
N ALA A 49 14.22 19.80 1.84
CA ALA A 49 15.14 20.22 0.78
C ALA A 49 14.86 19.49 -0.54
N ALA A 50 14.59 18.18 -0.50
CA ALA A 50 14.25 17.40 -1.68
C ALA A 50 12.92 17.84 -2.31
N LYS A 51 11.90 18.12 -1.49
CA LYS A 51 10.62 18.70 -1.96
C LYS A 51 10.83 20.07 -2.61
N ALA A 52 11.61 20.95 -2.00
CA ALA A 52 11.92 22.26 -2.56
C ALA A 52 12.68 22.15 -3.90
N ALA A 53 13.66 21.24 -3.99
CA ALA A 53 14.42 20.98 -5.22
C ALA A 53 13.56 20.36 -6.33
N ALA A 54 12.57 19.53 -5.97
CA ALA A 54 11.59 19.00 -6.90
C ALA A 54 10.66 20.11 -7.43
N GLN A 55 10.23 21.01 -6.56
CA GLN A 55 9.38 22.14 -6.91
C GLN A 55 10.08 23.20 -7.78
N ALA A 56 11.40 23.36 -7.62
CA ALA A 56 12.23 24.28 -8.39
C ALA A 56 12.58 23.79 -9.81
N GLY A 57 12.03 22.65 -10.25
CA GLY A 57 12.23 22.14 -11.61
C GLY A 57 11.75 23.10 -12.70
N GLY A 58 12.21 22.85 -13.93
CA GLY A 58 11.69 23.57 -15.10
C GLY A 58 10.30 23.05 -15.51
N PRO A 59 9.41 23.90 -16.06
CA PRO A 59 8.13 23.49 -16.62
C PRO A 59 8.35 22.79 -17.98
N GLN A 60 8.96 21.61 -17.95
CA GLN A 60 9.08 20.75 -19.12
C GLN A 60 7.82 19.90 -19.23
N ALA A 61 7.08 20.02 -20.34
CA ALA A 61 5.90 19.20 -20.61
C ALA A 61 6.26 17.71 -20.63
N LYS A 62 5.41 16.85 -20.04
CA LYS A 62 5.65 15.38 -19.98
C LYS A 62 5.73 14.70 -21.36
N ALA A 63 5.33 15.39 -22.43
CA ALA A 63 5.20 14.85 -23.79
C ALA A 63 6.48 14.21 -24.36
N THR A 64 7.67 14.59 -23.86
CA THR A 64 8.95 14.01 -24.31
C THR A 64 9.32 12.68 -23.63
N LEU A 65 8.56 12.25 -22.60
CA LEU A 65 8.85 11.06 -21.79
C LEU A 65 7.74 10.00 -21.82
N ALA A 66 6.65 10.25 -22.55
CA ALA A 66 5.61 9.25 -22.81
C ALA A 66 6.03 8.34 -23.98
N PRO A 67 5.72 7.04 -23.97
CA PRO A 67 5.60 6.29 -25.20
C PRO A 67 4.51 6.97 -26.05
N THR A 68 4.90 7.59 -27.16
CA THR A 68 4.01 8.30 -28.08
C THR A 68 3.10 7.31 -28.81
N ASP A 69 1.80 7.61 -28.85
CA ASP A 69 0.78 7.14 -29.80
C ASP A 69 0.47 5.63 -29.90
N VAL A 70 0.74 4.85 -28.85
CA VAL A 70 0.24 3.46 -28.78
C VAL A 70 -1.02 3.43 -27.93
N GLU A 71 -2.19 3.20 -28.53
CA GLU A 71 -3.38 2.87 -27.75
C GLU A 71 -3.25 1.44 -27.20
N PRO A 72 -3.68 1.19 -25.94
CA PRO A 72 -3.72 -0.17 -25.41
C PRO A 72 -4.67 -1.00 -26.26
N GLN A 73 -4.27 -2.23 -26.62
CA GLN A 73 -5.08 -3.08 -27.48
C GLN A 73 -6.41 -3.50 -26.81
N ALA A 74 -6.43 -3.57 -25.48
CA ALA A 74 -7.63 -3.71 -24.69
C ALA A 74 -7.45 -3.06 -23.30
N PRO A 75 -7.89 -1.80 -23.09
CA PRO A 75 -7.75 -1.14 -21.81
C PRO A 75 -8.63 -1.83 -20.75
N ALA A 76 -8.17 -1.81 -19.49
CA ALA A 76 -9.03 -2.17 -18.37
C ALA A 76 -10.21 -1.18 -18.28
N THR A 77 -11.42 -1.69 -18.08
CA THR A 77 -12.63 -0.86 -17.95
C THR A 77 -13.30 -1.02 -16.60
N LEU A 78 -14.14 -0.06 -16.24
CA LEU A 78 -15.00 -0.11 -15.06
C LEU A 78 -16.05 -1.22 -15.23
N ARG A 79 -16.21 -2.07 -14.22
CA ARG A 79 -17.15 -3.21 -14.23
C ARG A 79 -18.42 -2.91 -13.44
N GLY A 80 -19.00 -1.73 -13.69
CA GLY A 80 -20.29 -1.30 -13.12
C GLY A 80 -20.31 -1.06 -11.60
N VAL A 81 -19.16 -1.12 -10.93
CA VAL A 81 -19.03 -0.94 -9.48
C VAL A 81 -18.18 0.28 -9.19
N SER A 82 -18.79 1.29 -8.58
CA SER A 82 -18.11 2.48 -8.06
C SER A 82 -18.95 3.05 -6.93
N TYR A 83 -18.43 3.01 -5.71
CA TYR A 83 -19.14 3.49 -4.53
C TYR A 83 -18.18 4.11 -3.51
N ASP A 84 -18.76 4.87 -2.58
CA ASP A 84 -18.01 5.51 -1.51
C ASP A 84 -17.58 4.48 -0.47
N GLY A 85 -16.32 4.53 -0.09
CA GLY A 85 -15.82 3.80 1.08
C GLY A 85 -15.90 4.65 2.34
N LEU A 86 -14.94 4.44 3.23
CA LEU A 86 -14.83 5.16 4.49
C LEU A 86 -14.51 6.66 4.32
N THR A 87 -14.95 7.45 5.29
CA THR A 87 -14.68 8.90 5.38
C THR A 87 -13.81 9.21 6.59
N GLN A 88 -13.25 10.42 6.61
CA GLN A 88 -12.47 10.91 7.74
C GLN A 88 -13.21 10.79 9.07
N THR A 89 -14.43 11.32 9.13
CA THR A 89 -15.26 11.26 10.34
C THR A 89 -15.60 9.83 10.72
N ALA A 90 -15.91 8.97 9.74
CA ALA A 90 -16.21 7.57 10.01
C ALA A 90 -14.97 6.83 10.52
N SER A 91 -13.75 7.23 10.16
CA SER A 91 -12.51 6.50 10.45
C SER A 91 -11.74 7.04 11.66
N GLY A 92 -12.39 7.83 12.50
CA GLY A 92 -11.81 8.36 13.74
C GLY A 92 -11.13 9.72 13.61
N GLY A 93 -11.43 10.48 12.55
CA GLY A 93 -11.07 11.89 12.40
C GLY A 93 -9.62 12.16 11.96
N SER A 94 -8.76 11.14 11.95
CA SER A 94 -7.35 11.29 11.61
C SER A 94 -7.10 11.58 10.13
N PHE A 95 -6.04 12.31 9.83
CA PHE A 95 -5.57 12.57 8.47
C PHE A 95 -4.04 12.42 8.36
N PRO A 96 -3.53 12.01 7.18
CA PRO A 96 -4.26 11.68 5.94
C PRO A 96 -5.05 10.35 6.01
N PRO A 97 -5.79 9.94 4.96
CA PRO A 97 -6.35 8.60 4.90
C PRO A 97 -5.32 7.58 4.45
N ASP A 98 -5.11 6.57 5.30
CA ASP A 98 -4.21 5.48 4.97
C ASP A 98 -5.03 4.29 4.47
N THR A 99 -5.66 4.48 3.28
CA THR A 99 -6.65 3.53 2.75
C THR A 99 -6.01 2.30 2.14
N HIS A 100 -6.50 1.14 2.55
CA HIS A 100 -6.14 -0.15 1.99
C HIS A 100 -7.39 -0.99 1.75
N GLY A 101 -7.30 -1.95 0.83
CA GLY A 101 -8.39 -2.89 0.64
C GLY A 101 -7.98 -4.18 -0.02
N ALA A 102 -8.75 -5.23 0.24
CA ALA A 102 -8.59 -6.52 -0.38
C ALA A 102 -9.94 -7.11 -0.77
N VAL A 103 -9.98 -7.77 -1.91
CA VAL A 103 -11.15 -8.51 -2.39
C VAL A 103 -10.96 -10.01 -2.17
N GLY A 104 -12.02 -10.67 -1.72
CA GLY A 104 -12.16 -12.12 -1.71
C GLY A 104 -13.25 -12.59 -2.66
N HIS A 105 -13.70 -13.84 -2.52
CA HIS A 105 -14.72 -14.40 -3.42
C HIS A 105 -16.05 -13.63 -3.37
N SER A 106 -16.50 -13.26 -2.17
CA SER A 106 -17.83 -12.65 -1.96
C SER A 106 -17.79 -11.24 -1.37
N TYR A 107 -16.64 -10.80 -0.85
CA TYR A 107 -16.54 -9.57 -0.07
C TYR A 107 -15.37 -8.71 -0.51
N PHE A 108 -15.51 -7.41 -0.29
CA PHE A 108 -14.40 -6.45 -0.30
C PHE A 108 -14.24 -5.92 1.11
N VAL A 109 -13.01 -5.91 1.64
CA VAL A 109 -12.70 -5.33 2.95
C VAL A 109 -11.85 -4.10 2.74
N GLU A 110 -12.33 -2.97 3.23
CA GLU A 110 -11.58 -1.72 3.35
C GLU A 110 -11.05 -1.57 4.77
N ALA A 111 -9.81 -1.14 4.89
CA ALA A 111 -9.18 -0.78 6.16
C ALA A 111 -8.56 0.61 6.02
N VAL A 112 -8.93 1.54 6.89
CA VAL A 112 -8.44 2.93 6.86
C VAL A 112 -8.28 3.45 8.29
N ASN A 113 -7.09 3.97 8.62
CA ASN A 113 -6.77 4.59 9.91
C ASN A 113 -7.24 3.75 11.10
N ARG A 114 -8.37 4.08 11.72
CA ARG A 114 -8.88 3.39 12.92
C ARG A 114 -10.08 2.47 12.65
N ARG A 115 -10.36 2.14 11.39
CA ARG A 115 -11.58 1.42 11.04
C ARG A 115 -11.40 0.37 9.95
N ILE A 116 -12.17 -0.70 10.06
CA ILE A 116 -12.32 -1.73 9.03
C ILE A 116 -13.80 -1.86 8.70
N THR A 117 -14.11 -1.92 7.41
CA THR A 117 -15.46 -2.15 6.90
C THR A 117 -15.43 -3.22 5.82
N ALA A 118 -16.30 -4.22 5.96
CA ALA A 118 -16.55 -5.22 4.93
C ALA A 118 -17.79 -4.86 4.11
N PHE A 119 -17.72 -5.07 2.81
CA PHE A 119 -18.79 -4.85 1.84
C PHE A 119 -19.10 -6.16 1.10
N ASN A 120 -20.36 -6.35 0.72
CA ASN A 120 -20.75 -7.49 -0.11
C ASN A 120 -20.58 -7.12 -1.61
N LYS A 121 -19.85 -7.94 -2.38
CA LYS A 121 -19.65 -7.72 -3.83
C LYS A 121 -20.98 -7.74 -4.60
N ALA A 122 -21.97 -8.49 -4.11
CA ALA A 122 -23.30 -8.59 -4.71
C ALA A 122 -24.21 -7.41 -4.35
N GLN A 123 -23.84 -6.59 -3.37
CA GLN A 123 -24.59 -5.40 -2.95
C GLN A 123 -23.63 -4.20 -2.83
N PRO A 124 -23.13 -3.68 -3.97
CA PRO A 124 -22.14 -2.61 -3.98
C PRO A 124 -22.54 -1.41 -3.13
N GLY A 125 -21.64 -0.95 -2.25
CA GLY A 125 -21.84 0.22 -1.38
C GLY A 125 -22.54 -0.07 -0.06
N ALA A 126 -23.15 -1.24 0.14
CA ALA A 126 -23.73 -1.62 1.42
C ALA A 126 -22.67 -2.25 2.34
N ALA A 127 -22.36 -1.58 3.45
CA ALA A 127 -21.51 -2.12 4.50
C ALA A 127 -22.21 -3.33 5.16
N LEU A 128 -21.50 -4.45 5.25
CA LEU A 128 -21.97 -5.68 5.89
C LEU A 128 -21.66 -5.67 7.39
N CYS A 129 -20.44 -5.29 7.74
CA CYS A 129 -20.01 -5.05 9.11
C CYS A 129 -18.90 -4.02 9.13
N THR A 130 -18.76 -3.38 10.29
CA THR A 130 -17.75 -2.36 10.52
C THR A 130 -17.27 -2.48 11.96
N PHE A 131 -15.95 -2.40 12.14
CA PHE A 131 -15.33 -2.43 13.47
C PHE A 131 -14.29 -1.32 13.63
N ALA A 132 -14.25 -0.70 14.81
CA ALA A 132 -13.11 0.10 15.23
C ALA A 132 -11.90 -0.83 15.45
N LEU A 133 -10.68 -0.42 15.05
CA LEU A 133 -9.50 -1.28 15.20
C LEU A 133 -9.21 -1.67 16.65
N GLN A 134 -9.42 -0.74 17.58
CA GLN A 134 -9.26 -1.02 19.01
C GLN A 134 -10.21 -2.14 19.46
N ALA A 135 -11.49 -2.05 19.07
CA ALA A 135 -12.51 -3.03 19.37
C ALA A 135 -12.27 -4.36 18.66
N PHE A 136 -11.78 -4.34 17.42
CA PHE A 136 -11.44 -5.51 16.62
C PHE A 136 -10.26 -6.28 17.22
N PHE A 137 -9.12 -5.62 17.45
CA PHE A 137 -7.91 -6.26 17.99
C PHE A 137 -7.94 -6.47 19.50
N GLY A 138 -8.81 -5.78 20.22
CA GLY A 138 -8.82 -5.82 21.69
C GLY A 138 -7.61 -5.11 22.24
N ALA A 139 -7.20 -4.07 21.51
CA ALA A 139 -5.99 -3.33 21.80
C ALA A 139 -6.23 -2.44 23.03
N PRO A 140 -5.25 -2.36 23.95
CA PRO A 140 -5.30 -1.42 25.07
C PRO A 140 -4.98 0.03 24.64
N ASP A 141 -4.46 0.21 23.43
CA ASP A 141 -4.09 1.50 22.85
C ASP A 141 -4.88 1.78 21.56
N ASN A 142 -4.35 2.65 20.67
CA ASN A 142 -5.00 3.07 19.45
C ASN A 142 -4.24 2.55 18.22
N PRO A 143 -4.61 1.37 17.69
CA PRO A 143 -4.04 0.87 16.45
C PRO A 143 -4.35 1.81 15.28
N PHE A 144 -3.41 1.90 14.35
CA PHE A 144 -3.53 2.66 13.11
C PHE A 144 -2.71 1.97 11.99
N ASP A 145 -2.72 2.56 10.79
CA ASP A 145 -2.11 2.00 9.56
C ASP A 145 -2.49 0.55 9.27
N PRO A 146 -3.79 0.24 9.15
CA PRO A 146 -4.19 -1.13 8.92
C PRO A 146 -3.89 -1.56 7.48
N ARG A 147 -3.42 -2.79 7.31
CA ARG A 147 -3.39 -3.49 6.01
C ARG A 147 -4.21 -4.75 6.11
N VAL A 148 -4.85 -5.11 5.00
CA VAL A 148 -5.66 -6.32 4.87
C VAL A 148 -5.32 -7.03 3.57
N LEU A 149 -5.18 -8.35 3.64
CA LEU A 149 -5.09 -9.23 2.47
C LEU A 149 -6.08 -10.37 2.58
N TYR A 150 -6.50 -10.90 1.43
CA TYR A 150 -7.25 -12.14 1.33
C TYR A 150 -6.37 -13.25 0.77
N ASP A 151 -6.18 -14.30 1.56
CA ASP A 151 -5.54 -15.54 1.11
C ASP A 151 -6.56 -16.36 0.32
N GLN A 152 -6.45 -16.34 -1.01
CA GLN A 152 -7.37 -17.06 -1.90
C GLN A 152 -7.27 -18.59 -1.78
N THR A 153 -6.09 -19.10 -1.40
CA THR A 153 -5.83 -20.53 -1.27
C THR A 153 -6.50 -21.09 -0.03
N TRP A 154 -6.35 -20.42 1.10
CA TRP A 154 -6.90 -20.86 2.38
C TRP A 154 -8.25 -20.24 2.72
N ARG A 155 -8.72 -19.27 1.92
CA ARG A 155 -9.94 -18.49 2.10
C ARG A 155 -9.98 -17.83 3.47
N ARG A 156 -8.95 -17.03 3.75
CA ARG A 156 -8.74 -16.34 5.04
C ARG A 156 -8.40 -14.87 4.81
N TRP A 157 -8.88 -14.01 5.72
CA TRP A 157 -8.48 -12.62 5.79
C TRP A 157 -7.34 -12.49 6.78
N VAL A 158 -6.26 -11.80 6.38
CA VAL A 158 -5.13 -11.49 7.23
C VAL A 158 -5.06 -9.97 7.39
N MET A 159 -4.99 -9.49 8.62
CA MET A 159 -4.98 -8.07 8.95
C MET A 159 -3.82 -7.74 9.86
N VAL A 160 -3.15 -6.63 9.58
CA VAL A 160 -2.12 -6.05 10.44
C VAL A 160 -2.46 -4.59 10.73
N ALA A 161 -2.04 -4.10 11.89
CA ALA A 161 -2.01 -2.68 12.24
C ALA A 161 -0.83 -2.42 13.18
N THR A 162 -0.39 -1.17 13.34
CA THR A 162 0.67 -0.80 14.28
C THR A 162 0.15 0.20 15.33
N ARG A 163 1.01 0.59 16.28
CA ARG A 163 0.74 1.64 17.27
C ARG A 163 1.88 2.63 17.37
N LYS A 164 1.54 3.85 17.78
CA LYS A 164 2.53 4.88 18.11
C LYS A 164 3.21 4.51 19.42
N SER A 165 4.50 4.80 19.52
CA SER A 165 5.21 4.77 20.79
C SER A 165 4.72 5.92 21.69
N ALA A 166 4.53 5.65 22.98
CA ALA A 166 3.92 6.59 23.92
C ALA A 166 4.90 7.62 24.51
N SER A 167 6.19 7.30 24.51
CA SER A 167 7.27 8.16 25.00
C SER A 167 8.62 7.67 24.50
N ASN A 168 9.69 8.45 24.68
CA ASN A 168 11.07 8.01 24.41
C ASN A 168 11.58 6.88 25.33
N THR A 169 10.79 6.48 26.32
CA THR A 169 11.09 5.38 27.24
C THR A 169 10.15 4.19 27.07
N ASP A 170 9.23 4.25 26.09
CA ASP A 170 8.28 3.17 25.81
C ASP A 170 9.05 1.89 25.41
N PRO A 171 9.02 0.84 26.25
CA PRO A 171 9.78 -0.38 25.98
C PRO A 171 9.08 -1.28 24.95
N VAL A 172 7.87 -0.93 24.53
CA VAL A 172 7.01 -1.82 23.77
C VAL A 172 7.07 -1.47 22.27
N ARG A 173 7.40 -2.42 21.42
CA ARG A 173 7.24 -2.31 19.95
C ARG A 173 6.35 -3.45 19.50
N ARG A 174 5.24 -3.14 18.84
CA ARG A 174 4.22 -4.13 18.48
C ARG A 174 3.56 -3.78 17.16
N PHE A 175 3.23 -4.82 16.41
CA PHE A 175 2.09 -4.78 15.52
C PHE A 175 1.00 -5.71 16.05
N TYR A 176 -0.21 -5.48 15.59
CA TYR A 176 -1.38 -6.32 15.80
C TYR A 176 -1.54 -7.24 14.59
N LEU A 177 -1.90 -8.49 14.82
CA LEU A 177 -2.18 -9.44 13.74
C LEU A 177 -3.52 -10.12 14.01
N ALA A 178 -4.34 -10.25 12.97
CA ALA A 178 -5.56 -11.06 13.04
C ALA A 178 -5.71 -11.90 11.77
N VAL A 179 -6.22 -13.11 11.96
CA VAL A 179 -6.57 -14.02 10.86
C VAL A 179 -8.02 -14.45 11.04
N SER A 180 -8.85 -14.32 10.01
CA SER A 180 -10.23 -14.80 10.07
C SER A 180 -10.26 -16.32 10.26
N ARG A 181 -11.36 -16.88 10.76
CA ARG A 181 -11.55 -18.34 10.79
C ARG A 181 -12.21 -18.90 9.54
N THR A 182 -12.81 -18.03 8.75
CA THR A 182 -13.60 -18.38 7.56
C THR A 182 -13.42 -17.33 6.47
N GLU A 183 -14.04 -17.54 5.32
CA GLU A 183 -14.07 -16.55 4.24
C GLU A 183 -14.97 -15.34 4.53
N ASN A 184 -15.84 -15.42 5.54
CA ASN A 184 -16.68 -14.31 5.95
C ASN A 184 -15.85 -13.31 6.80
N PRO A 185 -15.58 -12.09 6.31
CA PRO A 185 -14.79 -11.11 7.04
C PRO A 185 -15.50 -10.55 8.28
N CYS A 186 -16.81 -10.78 8.41
CA CYS A 186 -17.60 -10.42 9.59
C CYS A 186 -17.74 -11.57 10.59
N GLY A 187 -17.01 -12.68 10.38
CA GLY A 187 -16.96 -13.82 11.29
C GLY A 187 -15.90 -13.65 12.39
N PRO A 188 -15.64 -14.73 13.15
CA PRO A 188 -14.64 -14.71 14.22
C PRO A 188 -13.19 -14.73 13.70
N TYR A 189 -12.28 -14.17 14.48
CA TYR A 189 -10.85 -14.06 14.18
C TYR A 189 -9.98 -14.67 15.28
N TRP A 190 -8.87 -15.27 14.87
CA TRP A 190 -7.70 -15.47 15.73
C TRP A 190 -6.96 -14.14 15.82
N VAL A 191 -6.91 -13.54 17.01
CA VAL A 191 -6.30 -12.23 17.23
C VAL A 191 -5.05 -12.39 18.08
N TYR A 192 -3.94 -11.83 17.59
CA TYR A 192 -2.68 -11.67 18.31
C TYR A 192 -2.58 -10.20 18.74
N PRO A 193 -3.04 -9.87 19.96
CA PRO A 193 -3.22 -8.48 20.40
C PRO A 193 -1.90 -7.79 20.77
N SER A 194 -0.76 -8.48 20.68
CA SER A 194 0.54 -7.94 21.06
C SER A 194 1.66 -8.78 20.45
N VAL A 195 1.90 -8.65 19.15
CA VAL A 195 3.11 -9.21 18.52
C VAL A 195 4.28 -8.31 18.88
N GLY A 196 4.83 -8.53 20.07
CA GLY A 196 5.90 -7.72 20.65
C GLY A 196 7.29 -8.16 20.20
N PHE A 197 8.16 -7.20 19.96
CA PHE A 197 9.58 -7.46 19.68
C PHE A 197 10.48 -6.40 20.30
N GLY A 198 11.73 -6.78 20.54
CA GLY A 198 12.75 -5.95 21.17
C GLY A 198 14.11 -6.65 21.18
N GLY A 199 15.08 -6.08 21.91
CA GLY A 199 16.47 -6.52 21.85
C GLY A 199 17.15 -6.15 20.53
N GLY A 200 18.35 -6.67 20.27
CA GLY A 200 19.10 -6.34 19.04
C GLY A 200 19.26 -4.82 18.85
N PRO A 201 18.97 -4.26 17.65
CA PRO A 201 19.17 -2.84 17.35
C PRO A 201 18.04 -1.91 17.86
N PHE A 202 16.99 -2.46 18.47
CA PHE A 202 15.82 -1.68 18.89
C PHE A 202 16.09 -0.93 20.21
N ASN A 203 15.77 0.37 20.26
CA ASN A 203 15.89 1.24 21.44
C ASN A 203 14.52 1.56 22.05
N ALA A 204 14.48 1.79 23.36
CA ALA A 204 13.28 2.32 24.01
C ALA A 204 12.79 3.59 23.29
N GLY A 205 11.48 3.69 23.12
CA GLY A 205 10.85 4.78 22.37
C GLY A 205 10.79 4.58 20.86
N ASP A 206 11.49 3.60 20.27
CA ASP A 206 11.37 3.31 18.84
C ASP A 206 9.91 3.12 18.42
N TRP A 207 9.56 3.68 17.27
CA TRP A 207 8.24 3.56 16.68
C TRP A 207 8.30 2.73 15.39
N LEU A 208 7.49 1.67 15.33
CA LEU A 208 7.20 0.94 14.10
C LEU A 208 6.08 1.64 13.35
N ASP A 209 6.40 2.15 12.18
CA ASP A 209 5.46 2.84 11.31
C ASP A 209 5.50 2.26 9.89
N TYR A 210 4.49 2.56 9.09
CA TYR A 210 4.42 2.14 7.70
C TYR A 210 4.43 0.60 7.50
N PRO A 211 3.55 -0.18 8.17
CA PRO A 211 3.55 -1.63 8.03
C PRO A 211 3.23 -2.06 6.59
N GLY A 212 4.03 -3.00 6.08
CA GLY A 212 3.74 -3.75 4.86
C GLY A 212 3.17 -5.12 5.22
N LEU A 213 2.25 -5.61 4.40
CA LEU A 213 1.66 -6.94 4.53
C LEU A 213 1.78 -7.68 3.20
N GLY A 214 2.34 -8.89 3.25
CA GLY A 214 2.45 -9.79 2.11
C GLY A 214 2.25 -11.23 2.54
N MET A 215 2.30 -12.16 1.59
CA MET A 215 2.19 -13.59 1.87
C MET A 215 2.84 -14.41 0.76
N GLY A 216 3.43 -15.53 1.15
CA GLY A 216 3.79 -16.62 0.25
C GLY A 216 2.80 -17.78 0.35
N GLN A 217 3.22 -18.97 -0.05
CA GLN A 217 2.41 -20.19 0.08
C GLN A 217 2.14 -20.51 1.56
N ASP A 218 3.20 -20.48 2.39
CA ASP A 218 3.18 -21.01 3.76
C ASP A 218 3.38 -19.93 4.85
N GLU A 219 3.70 -18.70 4.47
CA GLU A 219 3.97 -17.59 5.40
C GLU A 219 3.15 -16.33 5.12
N VAL A 220 2.86 -15.61 6.19
CA VAL A 220 2.49 -14.19 6.19
C VAL A 220 3.76 -13.38 6.45
N LEU A 221 3.89 -12.26 5.76
CA LEU A 221 5.07 -11.40 5.78
C LEU A 221 4.67 -10.02 6.32
N VAL A 222 5.28 -9.59 7.42
CA VAL A 222 5.09 -8.25 7.97
C VAL A 222 6.39 -7.48 7.84
N THR A 223 6.35 -6.31 7.21
CA THR A 223 7.46 -5.37 7.15
C THR A 223 7.11 -4.08 7.87
N GLY A 224 8.09 -3.23 8.16
CA GLY A 224 7.83 -1.88 8.64
C GLY A 224 9.10 -1.06 8.81
N ASN A 225 8.95 0.24 8.97
CA ASN A 225 10.03 1.17 9.20
C ASN A 225 10.14 1.50 10.69
N VAL A 226 11.37 1.59 11.19
CA VAL A 226 11.66 1.90 12.58
C VAL A 226 12.24 3.30 12.68
N PHE A 227 11.62 4.13 13.52
CA PHE A 227 12.00 5.52 13.76
C PHE A 227 12.40 5.71 15.22
N ASP A 228 13.42 6.54 15.49
CA ASP A 228 13.67 7.00 16.86
C ASP A 228 12.62 8.03 17.29
N LEU A 229 12.33 8.09 18.59
CA LEU A 229 11.57 9.18 19.19
C LEU A 229 12.39 9.83 20.32
N PRO A 230 12.29 11.16 20.52
CA PRO A 230 11.37 12.09 19.85
C PRO A 230 11.91 12.71 18.54
N ALA A 231 13.15 12.40 18.15
CA ALA A 231 13.80 13.04 17.00
C ALA A 231 13.17 12.68 15.65
N GLY A 232 12.45 11.54 15.58
CA GLY A 232 11.69 11.14 14.39
C GLY A 232 12.58 10.69 13.23
N GLY A 233 13.85 10.37 13.51
CA GLY A 233 14.82 9.93 12.53
C GLY A 233 14.57 8.48 12.12
N PHE A 234 14.56 8.23 10.80
CA PHE A 234 14.56 6.88 10.27
C PHE A 234 15.83 6.12 10.72
N ARG A 235 15.65 4.90 11.24
CA ARG A 235 16.75 4.03 11.68
C ARG A 235 17.00 2.90 10.69
N PHE A 236 16.00 2.06 10.44
CA PHE A 236 16.08 0.90 9.53
C PHE A 236 14.69 0.35 9.20
N ALA A 237 14.58 -0.47 8.15
CA ALA A 237 13.41 -1.31 7.93
C ALA A 237 13.60 -2.71 8.54
N MET A 238 12.48 -3.37 8.86
CA MET A 238 12.43 -4.73 9.39
C MET A 238 11.52 -5.64 8.56
N MET A 239 11.74 -6.95 8.68
CA MET A 239 10.86 -8.00 8.15
C MET A 239 10.71 -9.14 9.17
N VAL A 240 9.47 -9.58 9.38
CA VAL A 240 9.10 -10.74 10.19
C VAL A 240 8.28 -11.71 9.33
N PRO A 241 8.78 -12.92 9.06
CA PRO A 241 7.98 -13.96 8.44
C PRO A 241 7.25 -14.78 9.53
N ILE A 242 6.01 -15.17 9.24
CA ILE A 242 5.11 -15.81 10.19
C ILE A 242 4.46 -17.03 9.53
N ALA A 243 4.64 -18.21 10.11
CA ALA A 243 4.07 -19.45 9.57
C ALA A 243 2.53 -19.44 9.61
N LYS A 244 1.89 -19.58 8.44
CA LYS A 244 0.43 -19.71 8.33
C LYS A 244 -0.10 -20.90 9.11
N ALA A 245 0.64 -22.02 9.10
CA ALA A 245 0.28 -23.23 9.84
C ALA A 245 0.03 -22.96 11.34
N SER A 246 0.75 -22.01 11.94
CA SER A 246 0.48 -21.56 13.30
C SER A 246 -0.71 -20.60 13.37
N ILE A 247 -0.62 -19.49 12.63
CA ILE A 247 -1.56 -18.36 12.82
C ILE A 247 -2.97 -18.61 12.28
N TYR A 248 -3.14 -19.53 11.32
CA TYR A 248 -4.47 -19.89 10.80
C TYR A 248 -5.20 -20.86 11.75
N ASN A 249 -4.47 -21.46 12.69
CA ASN A 249 -4.99 -22.38 13.70
C ASN A 249 -5.00 -21.78 15.12
N GLY A 250 -4.72 -20.48 15.25
CA GLY A 250 -4.72 -19.77 16.54
C GLY A 250 -3.57 -20.18 17.48
N LEU A 251 -2.55 -20.87 16.98
CA LEU A 251 -1.42 -21.32 17.78
C LEU A 251 -0.43 -20.18 18.04
N GLY A 252 0.40 -20.34 19.08
CA GLY A 252 1.55 -19.45 19.26
C GLY A 252 2.57 -19.63 18.13
N PHE A 253 3.43 -18.63 17.94
CA PHE A 253 4.48 -18.71 16.94
C PHE A 253 5.75 -18.02 17.42
N GLY A 254 6.89 -18.49 16.92
CA GLY A 254 8.16 -17.78 17.01
C GLY A 254 8.76 -17.62 15.62
N GLY A 255 9.72 -16.70 15.50
CA GLY A 255 10.37 -16.46 14.21
C GLY A 255 11.48 -15.43 14.30
N PRO A 256 12.35 -15.38 13.28
CA PRO A 256 13.40 -14.39 13.20
C PRO A 256 12.81 -13.00 12.91
N VAL A 257 13.51 -11.97 13.40
CA VAL A 257 13.31 -10.59 12.96
C VAL A 257 14.54 -10.15 12.19
N PHE A 258 14.37 -9.88 10.91
CA PHE A 258 15.41 -9.30 10.08
C PHE A 258 15.33 -7.78 10.16
N THR A 259 16.47 -7.11 10.36
CA THR A 259 16.56 -5.65 10.43
C THR A 259 17.73 -5.15 9.59
N GLY A 260 17.96 -3.83 9.58
CA GLY A 260 19.02 -3.22 8.75
C GLY A 260 18.69 -3.28 7.26
N LEU A 261 17.41 -3.43 6.92
CA LEU A 261 16.93 -3.54 5.56
C LEU A 261 16.73 -2.13 4.97
N ALA A 262 16.85 -2.05 3.64
CA ALA A 262 16.49 -0.87 2.88
C ALA A 262 15.00 -0.53 3.04
N SER A 263 14.68 0.76 3.12
CA SER A 263 13.31 1.25 3.32
C SER A 263 12.65 1.81 2.06
N THR A 264 11.32 1.91 2.02
CA THR A 264 10.39 1.05 2.77
C THR A 264 10.38 -0.31 2.09
N LEU A 265 10.65 -1.38 2.84
CA LEU A 265 10.67 -2.73 2.29
C LEU A 265 9.24 -3.22 2.03
N GLN A 266 8.90 -3.48 0.77
CA GLN A 266 7.60 -4.01 0.40
C GLN A 266 7.64 -5.54 0.27
N PRO A 267 6.80 -6.26 1.03
CA PRO A 267 6.63 -7.68 0.86
C PRO A 267 5.77 -7.99 -0.37
N PRO A 268 5.98 -9.14 -1.03
CA PRO A 268 5.12 -9.56 -2.13
C PRO A 268 3.85 -10.24 -1.62
N VAL A 269 2.82 -10.22 -2.46
CA VAL A 269 1.82 -11.28 -2.53
C VAL A 269 2.26 -12.23 -3.63
N VAL A 270 2.66 -13.44 -3.25
CA VAL A 270 3.07 -14.51 -4.18
C VAL A 270 1.81 -15.26 -4.64
N LEU A 271 1.56 -15.27 -5.94
CA LEU A 271 0.34 -15.84 -6.53
C LEU A 271 0.50 -17.30 -6.97
N ASP A 272 1.71 -17.84 -6.88
CA ASP A 272 2.05 -19.22 -7.17
C ASP A 272 2.75 -19.89 -5.97
N GLN A 273 3.34 -21.07 -6.20
CA GLN A 273 4.04 -21.84 -5.17
C GLN A 273 5.56 -21.61 -5.20
N ASN A 274 6.01 -20.43 -5.64
CA ASN A 274 7.43 -20.15 -5.68
C ASN A 274 8.03 -20.16 -4.26
N LYS A 275 9.05 -21.00 -4.05
CA LYS A 275 9.75 -21.12 -2.77
C LYS A 275 10.59 -19.88 -2.43
N ASN A 276 10.97 -19.10 -3.44
CA ASN A 276 11.73 -17.88 -3.29
C ASN A 276 10.77 -16.71 -3.20
N ILE A 277 10.93 -15.89 -2.16
CA ILE A 277 10.06 -14.75 -1.89
C ILE A 277 10.87 -13.48 -2.03
N TYR A 278 10.48 -12.62 -2.97
CA TYR A 278 11.25 -11.43 -3.32
C TYR A 278 10.64 -10.14 -2.75
N PHE A 279 11.46 -9.36 -2.06
CA PHE A 279 11.09 -8.08 -1.47
C PHE A 279 11.80 -6.94 -2.20
N LEU A 280 11.16 -5.78 -2.24
CA LEU A 280 11.67 -4.63 -2.99
C LEU A 280 11.68 -3.36 -2.12
N ALA A 281 12.72 -2.55 -2.25
CA ALA A 281 12.82 -1.24 -1.60
C ALA A 281 13.49 -0.19 -2.52
N ALA A 282 13.06 1.07 -2.37
CA ALA A 282 13.50 2.20 -3.21
C ALA A 282 14.17 3.33 -2.41
N ASN A 283 15.06 3.01 -1.45
CA ASN A 283 15.79 4.02 -0.66
C ASN A 283 17.00 4.65 -1.36
N ASN A 284 17.46 4.16 -2.52
CA ASN A 284 18.56 4.78 -3.29
C ASN A 284 18.05 5.76 -4.36
N LEU A 285 18.92 6.41 -5.14
CA LEU A 285 18.54 7.29 -6.25
C LEU A 285 18.70 6.62 -7.61
N THR A 286 19.48 5.53 -7.74
CA THR A 286 19.84 4.95 -9.05
C THR A 286 19.59 3.44 -9.17
N HIS A 287 19.13 2.80 -8.10
CA HIS A 287 18.90 1.36 -8.07
C HIS A 287 17.88 0.97 -7.01
N LEU A 288 17.24 -0.18 -7.22
CA LEU A 288 16.33 -0.81 -6.26
C LEU A 288 17.05 -1.89 -5.47
N HIS A 289 16.74 -2.05 -4.19
CA HIS A 289 17.23 -3.19 -3.41
C HIS A 289 16.27 -4.37 -3.60
N LEU A 290 16.77 -5.47 -4.14
CA LEU A 290 16.06 -6.73 -4.27
C LEU A 290 16.56 -7.70 -3.21
N TYR A 291 15.67 -8.14 -2.32
CA TYR A 291 15.96 -9.18 -1.34
C TYR A 291 15.25 -10.47 -1.72
N ARG A 292 15.83 -11.61 -1.35
CA ARG A 292 15.25 -12.94 -1.54
C ARG A 292 15.22 -13.68 -0.22
N GLY A 293 14.04 -14.18 0.16
CA GLY A 293 13.83 -15.04 1.30
C GLY A 293 13.52 -16.48 0.90
N GLU A 294 13.99 -17.44 1.70
CA GLU A 294 13.68 -18.87 1.57
C GLU A 294 13.32 -19.46 2.92
N ASN A 295 12.48 -20.49 2.93
CA ASN A 295 12.02 -21.20 4.14
C ASN A 295 11.42 -20.28 5.20
N LEU A 296 10.74 -19.21 4.78
CA LEU A 296 10.28 -18.14 5.66
C LEU A 296 9.23 -18.61 6.68
N SER A 297 8.45 -19.64 6.37
CA SER A 297 7.56 -20.31 7.31
C SER A 297 8.28 -21.13 8.41
N ASN A 298 9.58 -21.39 8.28
CA ASN A 298 10.36 -22.12 9.28
C ASN A 298 11.13 -21.17 10.21
N ALA A 299 10.71 -21.11 11.47
CA ALA A 299 11.26 -20.20 12.48
C ALA A 299 12.79 -20.31 12.71
N PHE A 300 13.43 -21.43 12.35
CA PHE A 300 14.86 -21.67 12.58
C PHE A 300 15.68 -21.80 11.31
N GLN A 301 15.03 -21.93 10.15
CA GLN A 301 15.69 -22.13 8.85
C GLN A 301 15.38 -21.03 7.85
N ALA A 302 14.55 -20.04 8.22
CA ALA A 302 14.28 -18.88 7.41
C ALA A 302 15.57 -18.12 7.11
N THR A 303 15.80 -17.82 5.84
CA THR A 303 16.95 -17.06 5.37
C THR A 303 16.49 -15.82 4.61
N LEU A 304 17.29 -14.77 4.67
CA LEU A 304 17.10 -13.56 3.88
C LEU A 304 18.46 -13.13 3.33
N VAL A 305 18.50 -12.79 2.05
CA VAL A 305 19.70 -12.26 1.40
C VAL A 305 19.37 -10.95 0.67
N LEU A 306 20.29 -10.00 0.69
CA LEU A 306 20.33 -8.98 -0.36
C LEU A 306 20.77 -9.68 -1.64
N GLN A 307 19.80 -9.90 -2.53
CA GLN A 307 19.97 -10.67 -3.75
C GLN A 307 20.67 -9.83 -4.81
N ALA A 308 20.24 -8.58 -5.01
CA ALA A 308 20.83 -7.67 -5.98
C ALA A 308 20.52 -6.20 -5.65
N LEU A 309 21.35 -5.32 -6.23
CA LEU A 309 20.98 -3.93 -6.49
C LEU A 309 20.58 -3.89 -7.97
N VAL A 310 19.30 -3.65 -8.23
CA VAL A 310 18.75 -3.67 -9.59
C VAL A 310 18.83 -2.27 -10.16
N ASP A 311 19.64 -2.10 -11.21
CA ASP A 311 19.81 -0.82 -11.89
C ASP A 311 18.49 -0.33 -12.49
N VAL A 312 18.16 0.93 -12.23
CA VAL A 312 17.01 1.63 -12.79
C VAL A 312 17.43 3.07 -13.16
N PRO A 313 16.68 3.78 -14.02
CA PRO A 313 16.92 5.19 -14.24
C PRO A 313 16.88 5.98 -12.94
N ASP A 314 17.66 7.06 -12.87
CA ASP A 314 17.70 7.94 -11.71
C ASP A 314 16.30 8.43 -11.33
N TYR A 315 15.99 8.40 -10.04
CA TYR A 315 14.72 8.87 -9.51
C TYR A 315 14.91 9.72 -8.27
N ALA A 316 13.97 10.63 -8.05
CA ALA A 316 14.01 11.61 -6.97
C ALA A 316 12.63 11.77 -6.32
N VAL A 317 12.64 12.40 -5.14
CA VAL A 317 11.42 12.77 -4.39
C VAL A 317 10.49 13.59 -5.31
N PRO A 318 9.19 13.24 -5.42
CA PRO A 318 8.24 13.96 -6.24
C PRO A 318 7.91 15.35 -5.65
N PRO A 319 7.59 16.34 -6.50
CA PRO A 319 7.08 17.64 -6.06
C PRO A 319 5.66 17.50 -5.51
N ASN A 320 5.24 18.44 -4.67
CA ASN A 320 3.87 18.49 -4.18
C ASN A 320 2.90 18.81 -5.35
N ALA A 321 1.68 18.31 -5.28
CA ALA A 321 0.70 18.45 -6.34
C ALA A 321 -0.18 19.71 -6.13
N PRO A 322 -0.29 20.60 -7.11
CA PRO A 322 -1.18 21.75 -7.03
C PRO A 322 -2.65 21.37 -7.21
N GLN A 323 -3.55 22.23 -6.75
CA GLN A 323 -5.00 22.07 -6.84
C GLN A 323 -5.65 23.30 -7.48
N PRO A 324 -6.69 23.15 -8.33
CA PRO A 324 -7.37 24.32 -8.89
C PRO A 324 -8.01 25.21 -7.81
N GLY A 325 -7.92 26.53 -8.00
CA GLY A 325 -8.61 27.50 -7.15
C GLY A 325 -8.01 27.73 -5.77
N THR A 326 -6.82 27.19 -5.46
CA THR A 326 -6.14 27.40 -4.18
C THR A 326 -4.62 27.38 -4.35
N ALA A 327 -3.90 28.01 -3.41
CA ALA A 327 -2.44 27.89 -3.29
C ALA A 327 -2.01 26.67 -2.46
N GLN A 328 -2.97 25.98 -1.82
CA GLN A 328 -2.70 24.79 -1.00
C GLN A 328 -2.30 23.61 -1.88
N LEU A 329 -1.13 23.03 -1.60
CA LEU A 329 -0.58 21.87 -2.30
C LEU A 329 -0.89 20.58 -1.56
N LEU A 330 -0.97 19.46 -2.29
CA LEU A 330 -1.09 18.10 -1.76
C LEU A 330 0.30 17.46 -1.64
N ASP A 331 0.55 16.79 -0.53
CA ASP A 331 1.78 16.04 -0.32
C ASP A 331 1.77 14.73 -1.13
N THR A 332 2.71 14.60 -2.06
CA THR A 332 2.89 13.42 -2.93
C THR A 332 3.87 12.38 -2.35
N LEU A 333 4.21 12.51 -1.07
CA LEU A 333 5.15 11.68 -0.31
C LEU A 333 6.60 11.79 -0.78
N ASP A 334 7.46 10.91 -0.26
CA ASP A 334 8.81 10.72 -0.78
C ASP A 334 8.80 9.79 -2.01
N ARG A 335 9.79 8.91 -2.14
CA ARG A 335 9.99 8.02 -3.29
C ARG A 335 9.88 6.54 -2.91
N ARG A 336 9.36 6.25 -1.71
CA ARG A 336 9.16 4.86 -1.25
C ARG A 336 8.10 4.15 -2.09
N PHE A 337 8.21 2.84 -2.18
CA PHE A 337 7.06 2.01 -2.57
C PHE A 337 6.01 2.04 -1.45
N VAL A 338 4.73 2.12 -1.83
CA VAL A 338 3.60 2.21 -0.89
C VAL A 338 2.69 0.98 -0.94
N ASN A 339 2.61 0.28 -2.07
CA ASN A 339 1.85 -0.96 -2.22
C ASN A 339 2.74 -2.20 -2.05
N ASN A 340 2.13 -3.29 -1.61
CA ASN A 340 2.75 -4.62 -1.64
C ASN A 340 3.10 -5.00 -3.09
N SER A 341 4.23 -5.66 -3.28
CA SER A 341 4.60 -6.18 -4.59
C SER A 341 3.65 -7.30 -5.00
N THR A 342 3.53 -7.59 -6.29
CA THR A 342 2.93 -8.84 -6.76
C THR A 342 3.99 -9.72 -7.40
N GLN A 343 4.12 -10.95 -6.90
CA GLN A 343 5.07 -11.93 -7.42
C GLN A 343 4.32 -13.08 -8.10
N VAL A 344 4.72 -13.40 -9.32
CA VAL A 344 4.20 -14.56 -10.06
C VAL A 344 5.22 -15.04 -11.08
N GLY A 345 5.48 -16.34 -11.11
CA GLY A 345 6.58 -16.95 -11.83
C GLY A 345 7.90 -16.30 -11.45
N ASP A 346 8.57 -15.79 -12.47
CA ASP A 346 9.83 -15.07 -12.42
C ASP A 346 9.64 -13.54 -12.48
N SER A 347 8.45 -13.04 -12.15
CA SER A 347 8.10 -11.61 -12.24
C SER A 347 7.72 -11.02 -10.90
N LEU A 348 8.35 -9.87 -10.56
CA LEU A 348 7.99 -9.06 -9.41
C LEU A 348 7.56 -7.66 -9.86
N TRP A 349 6.33 -7.28 -9.53
CA TRP A 349 5.73 -6.00 -9.92
C TRP A 349 5.59 -5.05 -8.74
N ASN A 350 5.98 -3.79 -8.91
CA ASN A 350 5.69 -2.71 -7.95
C ASN A 350 5.71 -1.33 -8.65
N THR A 351 5.17 -0.30 -7.99
CA THR A 351 5.15 1.09 -8.47
C THR A 351 5.37 2.07 -7.34
N HIS A 352 6.02 3.20 -7.64
CA HIS A 352 6.13 4.32 -6.70
C HIS A 352 5.90 5.65 -7.40
N THR A 353 5.60 6.69 -6.63
CA THR A 353 5.52 8.06 -7.16
C THR A 353 6.90 8.69 -7.08
N ILE A 354 7.40 9.22 -8.20
CA ILE A 354 8.68 9.91 -8.27
C ILE A 354 8.56 11.21 -9.06
N ARG A 355 9.58 12.05 -8.96
CA ARG A 355 9.73 13.18 -9.88
C ARG A 355 9.95 12.64 -11.30
N LEU A 356 9.13 13.08 -12.25
CA LEU A 356 9.30 12.70 -13.65
C LEU A 356 10.51 13.44 -14.23
N GLY A 357 11.64 12.74 -14.40
CA GLY A 357 12.89 13.32 -14.89
C GLY A 357 13.31 14.57 -14.10
N ARG A 358 13.63 15.66 -14.81
CA ARG A 358 13.96 16.97 -14.22
C ARG A 358 12.77 17.95 -14.22
N THR A 359 11.56 17.45 -14.47
CA THR A 359 10.33 18.27 -14.57
C THR A 359 9.80 18.66 -13.19
N ILE A 360 8.71 19.44 -13.15
CA ILE A 360 7.94 19.77 -11.93
C ILE A 360 6.80 18.79 -11.65
N TYR A 361 6.74 17.64 -12.33
CA TYR A 361 5.62 16.72 -12.20
C TYR A 361 5.94 15.51 -11.33
N ALA A 362 4.97 15.14 -10.49
CA ALA A 362 4.91 13.82 -9.87
C ALA A 362 4.30 12.83 -10.87
N ALA A 363 4.90 11.64 -10.98
CA ALA A 363 4.37 10.57 -11.82
C ALA A 363 4.66 9.20 -11.20
N PRO A 364 3.68 8.26 -11.25
CA PRO A 364 3.91 6.85 -10.99
C PRO A 364 4.90 6.24 -11.98
N HIS A 365 5.91 5.54 -11.47
CA HIS A 365 6.86 4.74 -12.23
C HIS A 365 6.72 3.28 -11.78
N PHE A 366 6.37 2.38 -12.71
CA PHE A 366 6.24 0.95 -12.43
C PHE A 366 7.45 0.17 -12.90
N TYR A 367 7.67 -0.98 -12.26
CA TYR A 367 8.67 -1.96 -12.65
C TYR A 367 8.06 -3.36 -12.68
N GLN A 368 8.43 -4.15 -13.67
CA GLN A 368 8.40 -5.61 -13.64
C GLN A 368 9.85 -6.08 -13.63
N LEU A 369 10.28 -6.70 -12.54
CA LEU A 369 11.62 -7.27 -12.43
C LEU A 369 11.60 -8.74 -12.82
N ASP A 370 12.68 -9.20 -13.45
CA ASP A 370 13.00 -10.61 -13.60
C ASP A 370 13.65 -11.10 -12.31
N THR A 371 13.03 -12.04 -11.60
CA THR A 371 13.59 -12.57 -10.34
C THR A 371 14.40 -13.85 -10.52
N GLU A 372 14.09 -14.64 -11.54
CA GLU A 372 14.59 -16.03 -11.70
C GLU A 372 14.74 -16.50 -13.15
N GLY A 373 14.26 -15.73 -14.13
CA GLY A 373 14.31 -16.05 -15.55
C GLY A 373 15.70 -15.81 -16.16
N ALA A 374 15.75 -15.78 -17.49
CA ALA A 374 17.01 -15.64 -18.23
C ALA A 374 17.75 -14.32 -17.94
N GLY A 375 17.03 -13.28 -17.51
CA GLY A 375 17.57 -11.99 -17.10
C GLY A 375 17.51 -11.78 -15.59
N ALA A 376 17.55 -12.83 -14.76
CA ALA A 376 17.36 -12.73 -13.32
C ALA A 376 18.11 -11.55 -12.66
N ASN A 377 17.41 -10.86 -11.78
CA ASN A 377 17.83 -9.64 -11.09
C ASN A 377 17.95 -8.39 -11.98
N THR A 378 17.18 -8.32 -13.07
CA THR A 378 17.12 -7.14 -13.95
C THR A 378 15.66 -6.67 -14.18
N VAL A 379 15.49 -5.55 -14.86
CA VAL A 379 14.16 -5.02 -15.24
C VAL A 379 13.70 -5.69 -16.55
N LYS A 380 12.53 -6.35 -16.53
CA LYS A 380 11.86 -6.83 -17.75
C LYS A 380 11.19 -5.69 -18.50
N GLN A 381 10.51 -4.84 -17.76
CA GLN A 381 9.91 -3.60 -18.27
C GLN A 381 9.70 -2.61 -17.14
N GLN A 382 9.65 -1.34 -17.50
CA GLN A 382 9.33 -0.23 -16.64
C GLN A 382 8.72 0.88 -17.46
N GLY A 383 8.03 1.80 -16.81
CA GLY A 383 7.47 2.95 -17.50
C GLY A 383 6.64 3.84 -16.58
N PHE A 384 6.28 5.00 -17.11
CA PHE A 384 5.41 5.94 -16.43
C PHE A 384 3.98 5.78 -16.89
N PHE A 385 3.03 6.03 -15.98
CA PHE A 385 1.63 6.20 -16.33
C PHE A 385 1.09 7.45 -15.64
N TYR A 386 0.34 8.25 -16.37
CA TYR A 386 -0.22 9.51 -15.90
C TYR A 386 -1.40 9.93 -16.76
N GLU A 387 -2.24 10.80 -16.21
CA GLU A 387 -3.42 11.30 -16.89
C GLU A 387 -3.11 12.08 -18.17
N GLY A 388 -2.16 13.02 -18.10
CA GLY A 388 -1.92 13.95 -19.18
C GLY A 388 -0.66 14.79 -18.98
N GLY A 389 -0.27 15.53 -20.03
CA GLY A 389 1.02 16.24 -20.09
C GLY A 389 1.25 17.33 -19.03
N THR A 390 0.20 17.75 -18.32
CA THR A 390 0.21 18.81 -17.30
C THR A 390 -0.26 18.35 -15.92
N SER A 391 -0.60 17.07 -15.79
CA SER A 391 -1.11 16.49 -14.55
C SER A 391 -0.02 16.23 -13.51
N HIS A 392 -0.38 16.20 -12.23
CA HIS A 392 0.44 15.60 -11.17
C HIS A 392 -0.22 14.30 -10.73
N ASP A 393 0.49 13.19 -10.82
CA ASP A 393 -0.03 11.85 -10.59
C ASP A 393 0.74 11.21 -9.43
N PHE A 394 0.02 10.66 -8.45
CA PHE A 394 0.62 10.23 -7.18
C PHE A 394 -0.24 9.18 -6.45
N ASN A 395 0.30 8.65 -5.34
CA ASN A 395 -0.35 7.64 -4.48
C ASN A 395 -0.82 6.41 -5.28
N ALA A 396 0.10 5.85 -6.07
CA ALA A 396 -0.18 4.76 -6.99
C ALA A 396 -0.02 3.37 -6.36
N SER A 397 -0.82 2.42 -6.86
CA SER A 397 -0.72 0.99 -6.56
C SER A 397 -0.81 0.17 -7.85
N ILE A 398 -0.15 -0.99 -7.87
CA ILE A 398 -0.17 -1.95 -8.99
C ILE A 398 -0.35 -3.38 -8.49
N ALA A 399 -1.12 -4.18 -9.22
CA ALA A 399 -1.16 -5.63 -9.05
C ALA A 399 -1.17 -6.33 -10.41
N ALA A 400 -0.50 -7.48 -10.52
CA ALA A 400 -0.36 -8.23 -11.77
C ALA A 400 -0.76 -9.70 -11.61
N ASN A 401 -1.33 -10.31 -12.63
CA ASN A 401 -1.76 -11.71 -12.59
C ASN A 401 -0.80 -12.64 -13.35
N ALA A 402 -1.02 -13.96 -13.21
CA ALA A 402 -0.24 -14.99 -13.89
C ALA A 402 -0.33 -14.93 -15.43
N GLY A 403 -1.37 -14.26 -15.95
CA GLY A 403 -1.51 -14.01 -17.39
C GLY A 403 -0.63 -12.87 -17.90
N GLY A 404 0.13 -12.17 -17.04
CA GLY A 404 0.94 -11.01 -17.42
C GLY A 404 0.13 -9.72 -17.62
N GLU A 405 -1.14 -9.71 -17.18
CA GLU A 405 -1.97 -8.52 -17.11
C GLU A 405 -1.67 -7.76 -15.81
N ALA A 406 -1.68 -6.43 -15.85
CA ALA A 406 -1.51 -5.60 -14.66
C ALA A 406 -2.60 -4.53 -14.56
N PHE A 407 -2.97 -4.20 -13.33
CA PHE A 407 -3.99 -3.21 -12.97
C PHE A 407 -3.35 -2.13 -12.10
N VAL A 408 -3.71 -0.87 -12.35
CA VAL A 408 -3.20 0.27 -11.57
C VAL A 408 -4.32 1.18 -11.10
N THR A 409 -4.12 1.81 -9.94
CA THR A 409 -4.88 2.97 -9.48
C THR A 409 -3.94 4.04 -8.95
N TRP A 410 -4.33 5.31 -9.09
CA TRP A 410 -3.57 6.47 -8.59
C TRP A 410 -4.49 7.69 -8.49
N ASN A 411 -3.99 8.78 -7.91
CA ASN A 411 -4.65 10.08 -7.92
C ASN A 411 -4.00 11.04 -8.91
N SER A 412 -4.82 11.91 -9.51
CA SER A 412 -4.36 12.95 -10.42
C SER A 412 -4.97 14.31 -10.10
N THR A 413 -4.17 15.38 -10.18
CA THR A 413 -4.63 16.77 -10.27
C THR A 413 -4.14 17.40 -11.57
N ASP A 414 -4.89 18.35 -12.13
CA ASP A 414 -4.42 19.13 -13.28
C ASP A 414 -4.86 20.59 -13.17
N VAL A 415 -3.90 21.46 -12.87
CA VAL A 415 -4.11 22.93 -12.77
C VAL A 415 -3.64 23.67 -14.00
N ALA A 416 -2.71 23.08 -14.75
CA ALA A 416 -1.97 23.74 -15.82
C ALA A 416 -2.49 23.38 -17.22
N ASN A 417 -3.56 22.56 -17.30
CA ASN A 417 -4.21 22.25 -18.56
C ASN A 417 -4.62 23.53 -19.30
N THR A 418 -4.18 23.65 -20.55
CA THR A 418 -4.52 24.77 -21.42
C THR A 418 -6.02 24.80 -21.72
N ASN A 419 -6.67 23.63 -21.78
CA ASN A 419 -8.11 23.54 -21.79
C ASN A 419 -8.66 23.61 -20.36
N ALA A 420 -9.26 24.76 -20.02
CA ALA A 420 -9.84 25.00 -18.70
C ALA A 420 -10.90 23.96 -18.29
N ALA A 421 -11.63 23.38 -19.24
CA ALA A 421 -12.63 22.34 -18.98
C ALA A 421 -12.01 20.99 -18.55
N LEU A 422 -10.71 20.79 -18.82
CA LEU A 422 -9.96 19.61 -18.41
C LEU A 422 -9.18 19.81 -17.11
N ARG A 423 -9.20 21.02 -16.52
CA ARG A 423 -8.63 21.22 -15.18
C ARG A 423 -9.54 20.60 -14.14
N HIS A 424 -8.95 19.96 -13.12
CA HIS A 424 -9.74 19.31 -12.08
C HIS A 424 -9.00 19.20 -10.75
N GLN A 425 -9.78 19.11 -9.68
CA GLN A 425 -9.31 18.70 -8.35
C GLN A 425 -8.83 17.25 -8.38
N ALA A 426 -8.30 16.78 -7.25
CA ALA A 426 -7.82 15.41 -7.14
C ALA A 426 -8.91 14.40 -7.56
N ARG A 427 -8.54 13.46 -8.41
CA ARG A 427 -9.45 12.40 -8.87
C ARG A 427 -8.81 11.04 -8.78
N VAL A 428 -9.60 10.03 -8.44
CA VAL A 428 -9.19 8.63 -8.45
C VAL A 428 -9.20 8.15 -9.89
N ARG A 429 -8.10 7.55 -10.33
CA ARG A 429 -7.93 7.00 -11.67
C ARG A 429 -7.65 5.51 -11.63
N PHE A 430 -7.90 4.86 -12.75
CA PHE A 430 -7.50 3.48 -12.97
C PHE A 430 -7.08 3.25 -14.41
N SER A 431 -6.25 2.24 -14.61
CA SER A 431 -5.81 1.74 -15.91
C SER A 431 -5.35 0.29 -15.76
N GLY A 432 -4.80 -0.25 -16.84
CA GLY A 432 -4.12 -1.54 -16.83
C GLY A 432 -3.39 -1.76 -18.14
N ARG A 433 -2.68 -2.89 -18.20
CA ARG A 433 -2.04 -3.40 -19.41
C ARG A 433 -2.27 -4.90 -19.56
N GLN A 434 -2.29 -5.36 -20.79
CA GLN A 434 -2.24 -6.77 -21.17
C GLN A 434 -0.86 -7.14 -21.73
N PRO A 435 -0.52 -8.43 -21.82
CA PRO A 435 0.75 -8.89 -22.40
C PRO A 435 0.98 -8.43 -23.85
N VAL A 436 -0.10 -8.20 -24.60
CA VAL A 436 -0.05 -7.77 -26.01
C VAL A 436 0.25 -6.27 -26.16
N ASP A 437 0.12 -5.48 -25.09
CA ASP A 437 0.52 -4.08 -25.10
C ASP A 437 2.04 -3.96 -25.15
N ALA A 438 2.54 -2.89 -25.77
CA ALA A 438 3.97 -2.60 -25.80
C ALA A 438 4.59 -2.63 -24.38
N LEU A 439 5.80 -3.17 -24.27
CA LEU A 439 6.51 -3.21 -22.99
C LEU A 439 6.73 -1.79 -22.46
N GLY A 440 6.56 -1.62 -21.16
CA GLY A 440 6.71 -0.32 -20.50
C GLY A 440 5.50 0.61 -20.66
N PHE A 441 4.44 0.17 -21.34
CA PHE A 441 3.25 0.99 -21.55
C PHE A 441 2.09 0.60 -20.63
N ILE A 442 1.53 1.59 -19.96
CA ILE A 442 0.22 1.57 -19.30
C ILE A 442 -0.49 2.87 -19.69
N SER A 443 -1.68 2.79 -20.26
CA SER A 443 -2.39 3.96 -20.78
C SER A 443 -2.81 4.95 -19.68
N ALA A 444 -3.15 6.19 -20.08
CA ALA A 444 -3.67 7.20 -19.17
C ALA A 444 -4.92 6.77 -18.40
N GLY A 445 -5.67 5.78 -18.91
CA GLY A 445 -6.82 5.20 -18.24
C GLY A 445 -8.00 6.17 -18.09
N PHE A 446 -8.85 5.92 -17.11
CA PHE A 446 -10.12 6.63 -16.91
C PHE A 446 -10.28 7.13 -15.48
N PRO A 447 -11.04 8.22 -15.26
CA PRO A 447 -11.42 8.64 -13.91
C PRO A 447 -12.46 7.67 -13.33
N LEU A 448 -12.25 7.23 -12.10
CA LEU A 448 -13.26 6.56 -11.27
C LEU A 448 -14.16 7.58 -10.58
N PHE A 449 -13.57 8.67 -10.08
CA PHE A 449 -14.26 9.71 -9.33
C PHE A 449 -13.43 10.99 -9.29
N THR A 450 -14.06 12.15 -9.52
CA THR A 450 -13.43 13.47 -9.42
C THR A 450 -13.93 14.20 -8.18
N SER A 451 -13.01 14.67 -7.34
CA SER A 451 -13.38 15.43 -6.14
C SER A 451 -14.05 16.75 -6.51
N PRO A 452 -15.13 17.16 -5.82
CA PRO A 452 -15.83 18.41 -6.09
C PRO A 452 -15.06 19.65 -5.61
N VAL A 453 -14.13 19.51 -4.66
CA VAL A 453 -13.43 20.62 -4.01
C VAL A 453 -11.95 20.30 -3.78
N ALA A 454 -11.15 21.34 -3.56
CA ALA A 454 -9.77 21.21 -3.10
C ALA A 454 -9.71 20.86 -1.61
N LEU A 455 -8.66 20.15 -1.20
CA LEU A 455 -8.33 19.91 0.20
C LEU A 455 -7.59 21.14 0.74
N THR A 456 -8.08 21.72 1.83
CA THR A 456 -7.49 22.91 2.48
C THR A 456 -7.47 22.83 4.01
N GLY A 457 -8.08 21.80 4.61
CA GLY A 457 -8.26 21.67 6.06
C GLY A 457 -7.43 20.59 6.75
N ASN A 458 -6.50 19.94 6.04
CA ASN A 458 -5.64 18.86 6.54
C ASN A 458 -4.14 19.21 6.43
N PRO A 459 -3.69 20.36 6.96
CA PRO A 459 -2.30 20.81 6.82
C PRO A 459 -1.34 19.97 7.67
N SER A 460 -0.19 19.64 7.10
CA SER A 460 1.00 19.26 7.84
C SER A 460 1.60 20.46 8.58
N VAL A 461 2.60 20.22 9.43
CA VAL A 461 3.39 21.28 10.09
C VAL A 461 4.05 22.23 9.07
N ALA A 462 4.36 21.73 7.86
CA ALA A 462 4.93 22.52 6.77
C ALA A 462 3.86 23.28 5.94
N GLY A 463 2.59 23.21 6.31
CA GLY A 463 1.48 23.88 5.60
C GLY A 463 1.02 23.20 4.31
N VAL A 464 1.63 22.07 3.92
CA VAL A 464 1.18 21.23 2.80
C VAL A 464 0.07 20.29 3.27
N GLN A 465 -0.98 20.12 2.47
CA GLN A 465 -2.11 19.26 2.81
C GLN A 465 -1.67 17.79 2.70
N ARG A 466 -1.85 17.01 3.77
CA ARG A 466 -1.50 15.59 3.74
C ARG A 466 -2.48 14.85 2.82
N TRP A 467 -1.92 14.01 1.95
CA TRP A 467 -2.61 13.02 1.15
C TRP A 467 -2.17 11.63 1.62
N GLY A 468 -3.01 10.62 1.42
CA GLY A 468 -2.83 9.27 1.95
C GLY A 468 -1.45 8.67 1.77
N ASP A 469 -1.09 7.80 2.70
CA ASP A 469 0.14 7.00 2.63
C ASP A 469 -0.04 5.72 1.80
N TYR A 470 -1.28 5.25 1.65
CA TYR A 470 -1.63 4.01 0.97
C TYR A 470 -2.72 4.18 -0.08
N SER A 471 -2.68 3.28 -1.06
CA SER A 471 -3.81 2.88 -1.90
C SER A 471 -3.75 1.37 -2.09
N ALA A 472 -4.73 0.78 -2.77
CA ALA A 472 -4.67 -0.65 -3.07
C ALA A 472 -5.26 -1.01 -4.43
N VAL A 473 -4.64 -2.01 -5.05
CA VAL A 473 -5.20 -2.84 -6.12
C VAL A 473 -5.15 -4.28 -5.62
N SER A 474 -6.30 -4.95 -5.62
CA SER A 474 -6.39 -6.36 -5.22
C SER A 474 -7.06 -7.18 -6.32
N LEU A 475 -6.42 -8.27 -6.74
CA LEU A 475 -6.94 -9.13 -7.81
C LEU A 475 -8.19 -9.87 -7.32
N ASP A 476 -9.23 -9.90 -8.15
CA ASP A 476 -10.49 -10.58 -7.83
C ASP A 476 -10.34 -12.09 -8.07
N PRO A 477 -10.34 -12.93 -7.01
CA PRO A 477 -10.13 -14.36 -7.15
C PRO A 477 -11.36 -15.08 -7.75
N SER A 478 -12.50 -14.39 -7.91
CA SER A 478 -13.68 -14.97 -8.55
C SER A 478 -13.52 -14.97 -10.08
N PRO A 479 -13.88 -16.07 -10.77
CA PRO A 479 -14.02 -16.03 -12.21
C PRO A 479 -15.15 -15.07 -12.63
N GLY A 480 -15.03 -14.49 -13.82
CA GLY A 480 -16.13 -13.76 -14.45
C GLY A 480 -17.24 -14.67 -14.92
N VAL A 481 -18.36 -14.07 -15.31
CA VAL A 481 -19.52 -14.82 -15.85
C VAL A 481 -19.29 -15.18 -17.33
N THR A 482 -18.46 -14.40 -18.02
CA THR A 482 -18.16 -14.57 -19.44
C THR A 482 -17.04 -15.60 -19.64
N VAL A 483 -17.22 -16.46 -20.65
CA VAL A 483 -16.23 -17.47 -21.06
C VAL A 483 -14.89 -16.80 -21.33
N GLY A 484 -13.81 -17.33 -20.74
CA GLY A 484 -12.46 -16.77 -20.85
C GLY A 484 -12.12 -15.68 -19.82
N CYS A 485 -13.09 -15.25 -19.00
CA CYS A 485 -12.82 -14.39 -17.84
C CYS A 485 -12.43 -15.25 -16.62
N GLY A 486 -11.19 -15.72 -16.63
CA GLY A 486 -10.62 -16.49 -15.52
C GLY A 486 -10.49 -15.68 -14.22
N THR A 487 -10.05 -16.35 -13.16
CA THR A 487 -9.71 -15.69 -11.89
C THR A 487 -8.63 -14.64 -12.11
N ASN A 488 -8.63 -13.59 -11.30
CA ASN A 488 -7.63 -12.52 -11.29
C ASN A 488 -7.54 -11.68 -12.59
N ARG A 489 -8.48 -11.82 -13.54
CA ARG A 489 -8.63 -10.93 -14.71
C ARG A 489 -9.48 -9.68 -14.46
N ARG A 490 -9.87 -9.50 -13.18
CA ARG A 490 -10.51 -8.31 -12.61
C ARG A 490 -9.76 -7.93 -11.35
N ALA A 491 -9.91 -6.68 -10.95
CA ALA A 491 -9.33 -6.16 -9.73
C ALA A 491 -10.28 -5.19 -9.04
N TRP A 492 -10.13 -5.07 -7.73
CA TRP A 492 -10.77 -4.05 -6.92
C TRP A 492 -9.74 -3.02 -6.49
N ILE A 493 -10.12 -1.76 -6.60
CA ILE A 493 -9.27 -0.62 -6.29
C ILE A 493 -9.91 0.23 -5.19
N VAL A 494 -9.07 0.82 -4.35
CA VAL A 494 -9.48 1.86 -3.41
C VAL A 494 -8.42 2.95 -3.35
N ASN A 495 -8.85 4.21 -3.43
CA ASN A 495 -7.99 5.37 -3.29
C ASN A 495 -8.74 6.59 -2.72
N GLU A 496 -8.00 7.59 -2.25
CA GLU A 496 -8.50 8.81 -1.63
C GLU A 496 -9.23 9.73 -2.62
N LYS A 497 -10.27 10.39 -2.11
CA LYS A 497 -11.00 11.51 -2.69
C LYS A 497 -11.24 12.60 -1.64
N ILE A 498 -11.63 13.79 -2.07
CA ILE A 498 -11.98 14.89 -1.18
C ILE A 498 -13.50 15.03 -1.16
N ASN A 499 -14.13 14.87 0.00
CA ASN A 499 -15.58 15.06 0.15
C ASN A 499 -15.93 16.51 0.45
N ALA A 500 -15.13 17.14 1.31
CA ALA A 500 -15.21 18.56 1.64
C ALA A 500 -13.80 19.10 1.93
N ALA A 501 -13.66 20.42 2.03
CA ALA A 501 -12.36 21.10 2.16
C ALA A 501 -11.48 20.56 3.31
N ALA A 502 -12.08 20.02 4.38
CA ALA A 502 -11.39 19.43 5.53
C ALA A 502 -11.80 17.97 5.79
N VAL A 503 -12.40 17.30 4.80
CA VAL A 503 -12.94 15.94 4.96
C VAL A 503 -12.57 15.10 3.75
N TRP A 504 -11.64 14.18 3.94
CA TRP A 504 -11.34 13.15 2.95
C TRP A 504 -12.41 12.04 2.95
N GLY A 505 -12.44 11.29 1.85
CA GLY A 505 -13.13 10.02 1.71
C GLY A 505 -12.30 9.06 0.88
N SER A 506 -12.73 7.81 0.77
CA SER A 506 -12.19 6.87 -0.20
C SER A 506 -13.24 6.54 -1.27
N ARG A 507 -12.76 6.08 -2.42
CA ARG A 507 -13.60 5.58 -3.51
C ARG A 507 -13.17 4.15 -3.84
N ILE A 508 -14.12 3.23 -3.83
CA ILE A 508 -13.93 1.83 -4.18
C ILE A 508 -14.47 1.60 -5.59
N GLY A 509 -13.75 0.83 -6.40
CA GLY A 509 -14.18 0.46 -7.75
C GLY A 509 -13.77 -0.97 -8.14
N ARG A 510 -14.51 -1.57 -9.07
CA ARG A 510 -14.13 -2.83 -9.73
C ARG A 510 -13.76 -2.58 -11.18
N ILE A 511 -12.59 -3.03 -11.59
CA ILE A 511 -12.06 -2.90 -12.94
C ILE A 511 -11.70 -4.27 -13.51
N GLY A 512 -11.53 -4.39 -14.81
CA GLY A 512 -11.13 -5.66 -15.41
C GLY A 512 -10.85 -5.56 -16.91
N PHE A 513 -10.28 -6.62 -17.47
CA PHE A 513 -10.18 -6.83 -18.92
C PHE A 513 -11.34 -7.67 -19.48
N CYS A 514 -12.20 -8.15 -18.58
CA CYS A 514 -13.43 -8.90 -18.83
C CYS A 514 -14.45 -8.64 -17.69
N ASP A 515 -15.63 -9.23 -17.76
CA ASP A 515 -16.87 -8.75 -17.10
C ASP A 515 -16.96 -8.81 -15.58
#